data_AF-A0A0J8RPE7-F1
#
_entry.id   AF-A0A0J8RPE7-F1
#
_cell.length_a   1.000
_cell.length_b   1.000
_cell.length_c   1.000
_cell.angle_alpha   90.00
_cell.angle_beta   90.00
_cell.angle_gamma   90.00
#
_symmetry.space_group_name_H-M   'P 1'
#
loop_
_entity.id
_entity.type
_entity.pdbx_description
1 polymer ?
#
loop_
_entity_poly.entity_id
_entity_poly.type
_entity_poly.pdbx_seq_one_letter_code
_entity_poly.pdbx_strand_id
1 'polypeptide(L)'
;MHWLPIQIASALALWATSSAARVVHELVDRSPVDGSCPQGLGWVDDVEKDLVKKLSGAAHIYLPGSGEFEAASTRWSVLETPKVNVVVVPGTANDVAETVKFANKKQVPFLAYNTAHGALTTLGRMDCGIEIFMKQLSGVKIAKNGQTAKIGGGTLSKLVTDTL
;
A
#
# COMPACT_ATOMS: atom_id res chain seq x y z
N MET A 1 -8.10 41.94 -64.42
CA MET A 1 -9.34 41.15 -64.28
C MET A 1 -9.02 39.98 -63.34
N HIS A 2 -9.08 40.25 -62.03
CA HIS A 2 -10.13 39.82 -61.09
C HIS A 2 -9.93 38.37 -60.62
N TRP A 3 -9.38 38.15 -59.41
CA TRP A 3 -10.09 37.76 -58.14
C TRP A 3 -10.43 36.24 -58.15
N LEU A 4 -10.20 35.37 -57.15
CA LEU A 4 -9.86 35.42 -55.72
C LEU A 4 -9.27 34.02 -55.33
N PRO A 5 -8.55 33.84 -54.21
CA PRO A 5 -8.11 32.53 -53.73
C PRO A 5 -9.23 31.81 -52.95
N ILE A 6 -9.31 30.48 -53.10
CA ILE A 6 -10.19 29.63 -52.30
C ILE A 6 -9.51 29.37 -50.95
N GLN A 7 -10.05 29.96 -49.89
CA GLN A 7 -9.85 29.51 -48.52
C GLN A 7 -10.81 28.35 -48.25
N ILE A 8 -10.28 27.22 -47.76
CA ILE A 8 -11.07 26.28 -46.97
C ILE A 8 -10.36 26.12 -45.63
N ALA A 9 -11.00 26.72 -44.62
CA ALA A 9 -10.69 26.52 -43.23
C ALA A 9 -11.01 25.08 -42.82
N SER A 10 -10.14 24.46 -42.05
CA SER A 10 -10.49 23.30 -41.23
C SER A 10 -9.80 23.48 -39.88
N ALA A 11 -10.62 23.89 -38.92
CA ALA A 11 -10.26 24.10 -37.54
C ALA A 11 -9.83 22.78 -36.90
N LEU A 12 -8.56 22.67 -36.50
CA LEU A 12 -8.15 21.68 -35.51
C LEU A 12 -8.26 22.35 -34.14
N ALA A 13 -9.31 21.97 -33.41
CA ALA A 13 -9.55 22.37 -32.05
C ALA A 13 -8.36 21.93 -31.18
N LEU A 14 -7.59 22.90 -30.70
CA LEU A 14 -6.67 22.70 -29.58
C LEU A 14 -7.52 22.38 -28.34
N TRP A 15 -7.57 21.11 -27.94
CA TRP A 15 -8.01 20.77 -26.59
C TRP A 15 -6.95 21.29 -25.63
N ALA A 16 -7.22 22.47 -25.07
CA ALA A 16 -6.59 22.87 -23.82
C ALA A 16 -6.96 21.81 -22.78
N THR A 17 -6.00 20.98 -22.38
CA THR A 17 -6.14 20.19 -21.16
C THR A 17 -6.22 21.21 -20.03
N SER A 18 -7.44 21.49 -19.57
CA SER A 18 -7.63 22.18 -18.31
C SER A 18 -6.95 21.30 -17.26
N SER A 19 -5.74 21.69 -16.85
CA SER A 19 -5.18 21.25 -15.60
C SER A 19 -6.07 21.85 -14.53
N ALA A 20 -7.21 21.19 -14.28
CA ALA A 20 -7.91 21.36 -13.04
C ALA A 20 -6.89 20.97 -11.97
N ALA A 21 -6.21 21.98 -11.42
CA ALA A 21 -5.60 21.87 -10.12
C ALA A 21 -6.75 21.39 -9.22
N ARG A 22 -6.76 20.09 -8.94
CA ARG A 22 -7.62 19.56 -7.92
C ARG A 22 -7.16 20.29 -6.67
N VAL A 23 -7.95 21.27 -6.25
CA VAL A 23 -7.95 21.74 -4.88
C VAL A 23 -8.18 20.47 -4.09
N VAL A 24 -7.08 19.91 -3.59
CA VAL A 24 -7.14 18.86 -2.59
C VAL A 24 -7.77 19.61 -1.42
N HIS A 25 -9.08 19.49 -1.29
CA HIS A 25 -9.74 19.90 -0.06
C HIS A 25 -8.98 19.13 1.01
N GLU A 26 -8.34 19.87 1.92
CA GLU A 26 -7.75 19.32 3.12
C GLU A 26 -8.80 18.43 3.77
N LEU A 27 -8.68 17.12 3.52
CA LEU A 27 -9.14 16.14 4.47
C LEU A 27 -8.22 16.38 5.66
N VAL A 28 -8.65 17.27 6.54
CA VAL A 28 -8.05 17.48 7.85
C VAL A 28 -7.79 16.09 8.40
N ASP A 29 -6.50 15.85 8.54
CA ASP A 29 -5.85 14.60 8.87
C ASP A 29 -6.42 14.09 10.20
N ARG A 30 -7.34 13.13 10.14
CA ARG A 30 -7.60 12.21 11.25
C ARG A 30 -6.78 10.95 11.04
N SER A 31 -5.49 11.08 10.72
CA SER A 31 -4.54 10.08 11.18
C SER A 31 -4.68 9.99 12.71
N PRO A 32 -4.80 8.80 13.30
CA PRO A 32 -4.65 8.64 14.74
C PRO A 32 -3.28 9.20 15.10
N VAL A 33 -3.25 10.41 15.66
CA VAL A 33 -2.01 11.11 16.03
C VAL A 33 -1.28 10.34 17.15
N ASP A 34 -1.94 9.35 17.74
CA ASP A 34 -1.47 8.52 18.85
C ASP A 34 -1.09 7.08 18.44
N GLY A 35 -1.34 6.63 17.20
CA GLY A 35 -1.13 5.23 16.83
C GLY A 35 -2.04 4.26 17.60
N SER A 36 -3.14 4.76 18.16
CA SER A 36 -4.13 3.99 18.90
C SER A 36 -5.34 3.63 18.04
N CYS A 37 -5.98 2.52 18.39
CA CYS A 37 -7.22 2.08 17.74
C CYS A 37 -8.41 2.89 18.26
N PRO A 38 -9.49 2.99 17.46
CA PRO A 38 -10.81 3.31 18.00
C PRO A 38 -11.15 2.35 19.14
N GLN A 39 -12.04 2.76 20.06
CA GLN A 39 -12.34 1.99 21.26
C GLN A 39 -12.67 0.51 20.95
N GLY A 40 -11.74 -0.39 21.30
CA GLY A 40 -11.86 -1.85 21.17
C GLY A 40 -11.35 -2.46 19.85
N LEU A 41 -11.31 -3.79 19.80
CA LEU A 41 -10.88 -4.57 18.62
C LEU A 41 -12.05 -5.00 17.72
N GLY A 42 -13.23 -4.35 17.82
CA GLY A 42 -14.41 -4.70 17.02
C GLY A 42 -14.19 -4.58 15.50
N TRP A 43 -13.20 -3.79 15.07
CA TRP A 43 -12.80 -3.69 13.66
C TRP A 43 -12.16 -4.98 13.12
N VAL A 44 -11.63 -5.86 13.98
CA VAL A 44 -11.04 -7.14 13.57
C VAL A 44 -12.13 -8.05 12.99
N ASP A 45 -13.32 -8.06 13.59
CA ASP A 45 -14.47 -8.81 13.06
C ASP A 45 -14.93 -8.28 11.69
N ASP A 46 -14.68 -7.01 11.41
CA ASP A 46 -15.01 -6.38 10.14
C ASP A 46 -14.00 -6.73 9.04
N VAL A 47 -12.82 -7.25 9.38
CA VAL A 47 -11.84 -7.71 8.38
C VAL A 47 -12.43 -8.85 7.54
N GLU A 48 -12.98 -9.87 8.19
CA GLU A 48 -13.62 -10.98 7.49
C GLU A 48 -14.88 -10.54 6.73
N LYS A 49 -15.67 -9.64 7.32
CA LYS A 49 -16.95 -9.21 6.75
C LYS A 49 -16.79 -8.25 5.56
N ASP A 50 -15.84 -7.33 5.63
CA ASP A 50 -15.73 -6.19 4.71
C ASP A 50 -14.45 -6.23 3.85
N LEU A 51 -13.29 -6.60 4.44
CA LEU A 51 -12.01 -6.52 3.75
C LEU A 51 -11.77 -7.75 2.87
N VAL A 52 -11.93 -8.96 3.41
CA VAL A 52 -11.66 -10.23 2.68
C VAL A 52 -12.37 -10.27 1.33
N LYS A 53 -13.63 -9.81 1.26
CA LYS A 53 -14.44 -9.79 0.02
C LYS A 53 -13.89 -8.89 -1.09
N LYS A 54 -12.98 -7.97 -0.75
CA LYS A 54 -12.36 -7.02 -1.68
C LYS A 54 -10.94 -7.40 -2.07
N LEU A 55 -10.34 -8.34 -1.34
CA LEU A 55 -9.01 -8.83 -1.63
C LEU A 55 -9.06 -9.85 -2.78
N SER A 56 -7.93 -9.97 -3.47
CA SER A 56 -7.72 -11.03 -4.46
C SER A 56 -7.71 -12.41 -3.79
N GLY A 57 -8.00 -13.45 -4.56
CA GLY A 57 -7.91 -14.85 -4.07
C GLY A 57 -6.49 -15.31 -3.74
N ALA A 58 -5.46 -14.49 -4.04
CA ALA A 58 -4.07 -14.74 -3.65
C ALA A 58 -3.69 -14.06 -2.32
N ALA A 59 -4.57 -13.23 -1.75
CA ALA A 59 -4.31 -12.61 -0.47
C ALA A 59 -4.56 -13.59 0.68
N HIS A 60 -3.81 -13.40 1.78
CA HIS A 60 -4.01 -14.14 3.02
C HIS A 60 -4.23 -13.19 4.19
N ILE A 61 -4.99 -13.65 5.18
CA ILE A 61 -5.17 -12.96 6.46
C ILE A 61 -4.76 -13.92 7.57
N TYR A 62 -3.90 -13.46 8.47
CA TYR A 62 -3.53 -14.20 9.67
C TYR A 62 -3.98 -13.44 10.91
N LEU A 63 -4.49 -14.18 11.88
CA LEU A 63 -4.96 -13.67 13.16
C LEU A 63 -4.08 -14.22 14.31
N PRO A 64 -4.01 -13.51 15.45
CA PRO A 64 -3.25 -13.92 16.62
C PRO A 64 -3.57 -15.36 17.05
N GLY A 65 -2.55 -16.10 17.47
CA GLY A 65 -2.67 -17.51 17.86
C GLY A 65 -2.45 -18.53 16.73
N SER A 66 -2.23 -18.08 15.49
CA SER A 66 -1.79 -18.93 14.37
C SER A 66 -0.27 -18.87 14.19
N GLY A 67 0.34 -19.98 13.75
CA GLY A 67 1.79 -20.01 13.50
C GLY A 67 2.22 -19.06 12.38
N GLU A 68 1.33 -18.84 11.40
CA GLU A 68 1.52 -17.92 10.30
C GLU A 68 1.54 -16.46 10.77
N PHE A 69 0.69 -16.10 11.74
CA PHE A 69 0.70 -14.78 12.35
C PHE A 69 1.98 -14.54 13.13
N GLU A 70 2.39 -15.49 13.98
CA GLU A 70 3.64 -15.37 14.75
C GLU A 70 4.85 -15.26 13.82
N ALA A 71 4.90 -16.07 12.76
CA ALA A 71 5.99 -16.05 11.79
C ALA A 71 6.03 -14.75 10.97
N ALA A 72 4.89 -14.19 10.59
CA ALA A 72 4.83 -12.93 9.83
C ALA A 72 5.19 -11.72 10.70
N SER A 73 4.63 -11.63 11.90
CA SER A 73 4.80 -10.49 12.80
C SER A 73 6.11 -10.50 13.59
N THR A 74 6.90 -11.58 13.52
CA THR A 74 8.24 -11.65 14.12
C THR A 74 9.18 -10.62 13.49
N ARG A 75 9.82 -9.82 14.35
CA ARG A 75 10.76 -8.76 13.95
C ARG A 75 12.19 -9.12 14.30
N TRP A 76 13.14 -8.57 13.54
CA TRP A 76 14.57 -8.70 13.88
C TRP A 76 14.93 -7.97 15.18
N SER A 77 14.31 -6.80 15.40
CA SER A 77 14.51 -6.00 16.61
C SER A 77 13.28 -6.04 17.50
N VAL A 78 13.51 -6.18 18.80
CA VAL A 78 12.47 -6.08 19.84
C VAL A 78 12.30 -4.65 20.38
N LEU A 79 13.14 -3.70 19.93
CA LEU A 79 13.05 -2.29 20.35
C LEU A 79 11.72 -1.69 19.90
N GLU A 80 10.92 -1.22 20.87
CA GLU A 80 9.62 -0.57 20.65
C GLU A 80 8.79 -1.35 19.62
N THR A 81 8.46 -2.58 19.98
CA THR A 81 7.78 -3.51 19.08
C THR A 81 6.33 -3.06 18.89
N PRO A 82 5.91 -2.73 17.65
CA PRO A 82 4.50 -2.43 17.35
C PRO A 82 3.61 -3.63 17.68
N LYS A 83 2.38 -3.35 18.12
CA LYS A 83 1.37 -4.37 18.38
C LYS A 83 0.51 -4.57 17.14
N VAL A 84 0.69 -5.73 16.51
CA VAL A 84 -0.09 -6.17 15.35
C VAL A 84 -1.31 -6.95 15.85
N ASN A 85 -2.47 -6.74 15.24
CA ASN A 85 -3.70 -7.50 15.53
C ASN A 85 -4.18 -8.30 14.32
N VAL A 86 -3.79 -7.91 13.12
CA VAL A 86 -4.14 -8.58 11.87
C VAL A 86 -2.95 -8.47 10.93
N VAL A 87 -2.55 -9.58 10.33
CA VAL A 87 -1.59 -9.58 9.22
C VAL A 87 -2.37 -9.77 7.92
N VAL A 88 -2.19 -8.86 6.98
CA VAL A 88 -2.67 -9.01 5.60
C VAL A 88 -1.47 -9.25 4.70
N VAL A 89 -1.46 -10.38 4.01
CA VAL A 89 -0.45 -10.72 3.00
C VAL A 89 -1.04 -10.46 1.61
N PRO A 90 -0.82 -9.28 1.00
CA PRO A 90 -1.38 -8.94 -0.31
C PRO A 90 -0.80 -9.81 -1.44
N GLY A 91 -1.65 -10.30 -2.34
CA GLY A 91 -1.25 -10.97 -3.58
C GLY A 91 -1.09 -10.00 -4.76
N THR A 92 -1.69 -8.82 -4.68
CA THR A 92 -1.64 -7.77 -5.71
C THR A 92 -1.46 -6.37 -5.10
N ALA A 93 -1.09 -5.39 -5.94
CA ALA A 93 -1.06 -3.99 -5.51
C ALA A 93 -2.44 -3.46 -5.08
N ASN A 94 -3.53 -4.02 -5.63
CA ASN A 94 -4.89 -3.62 -5.25
C ASN A 94 -5.24 -4.11 -3.83
N ASP A 95 -4.72 -5.25 -3.40
CA ASP A 95 -4.93 -5.76 -2.04
C ASP A 95 -4.33 -4.81 -0.99
N VAL A 96 -3.15 -4.24 -1.29
CA VAL A 96 -2.55 -3.17 -0.47
C VAL A 96 -3.48 -1.97 -0.41
N ALA A 97 -3.98 -1.51 -1.56
CA ALA A 97 -4.85 -0.34 -1.64
C ALA A 97 -6.16 -0.54 -0.87
N GLU A 98 -6.80 -1.70 -1.00
CA GLU A 98 -8.03 -2.02 -0.26
C GLU A 98 -7.78 -2.16 1.24
N THR A 99 -6.63 -2.69 1.65
CA THR A 99 -6.23 -2.76 3.06
C THR A 99 -6.03 -1.37 3.66
N VAL A 100 -5.34 -0.47 2.96
CA VAL A 100 -5.16 0.93 3.41
C VAL A 100 -6.50 1.67 3.46
N LYS A 101 -7.36 1.51 2.45
CA LYS A 101 -8.71 2.10 2.46
C LYS A 101 -9.55 1.60 3.63
N PHE A 102 -9.49 0.30 3.92
CA PHE A 102 -10.15 -0.29 5.08
C PHE A 102 -9.60 0.29 6.38
N ALA A 103 -8.28 0.32 6.53
CA ALA A 103 -7.61 0.85 7.71
C ALA A 103 -8.03 2.30 7.99
N ASN A 104 -7.99 3.15 6.95
CA ASN A 104 -8.43 4.54 7.04
C ASN A 104 -9.92 4.67 7.39
N LYS A 105 -10.79 3.87 6.75
CA LYS A 105 -12.24 3.87 7.04
C LYS A 105 -12.53 3.48 8.48
N LYS A 106 -11.78 2.52 9.03
CA LYS A 106 -11.90 2.07 10.42
C LYS A 106 -11.05 2.91 11.38
N GLN A 107 -10.29 3.89 10.89
CA GLN A 107 -9.34 4.70 11.66
C GLN A 107 -8.35 3.86 12.47
N VAL A 108 -7.89 2.73 11.91
CA VAL A 108 -6.89 1.86 12.54
C VAL A 108 -5.51 2.12 11.94
N PRO A 109 -4.44 2.15 12.76
CA PRO A 109 -3.09 2.24 12.25
C PRO A 109 -2.71 1.03 11.39
N PHE A 110 -1.76 1.23 10.50
CA PHE A 110 -1.17 0.15 9.73
C PHE A 110 0.31 0.41 9.48
N LEU A 111 1.06 -0.67 9.28
CA LEU A 111 2.47 -0.63 8.91
C LEU A 111 2.72 -1.61 7.76
N ALA A 112 3.50 -1.18 6.78
CA ALA A 112 4.00 -2.07 5.74
C ALA A 112 5.21 -2.87 6.24
N TYR A 113 5.14 -4.18 6.13
CA TYR A 113 6.19 -5.10 6.54
C TYR A 113 6.84 -5.75 5.30
N ASN A 114 8.16 -5.78 5.32
CA ASN A 114 8.96 -6.61 4.43
C ASN A 114 9.83 -7.53 5.30
N THR A 115 11.13 -7.29 5.41
CA THR A 115 12.08 -8.15 6.16
C THR A 115 12.15 -7.84 7.65
N ALA A 116 11.28 -6.96 8.15
CA ALA A 116 11.14 -6.57 9.56
C ALA A 116 12.44 -6.10 10.27
N HIS A 117 13.40 -5.54 9.53
CA HIS A 117 14.67 -5.01 10.07
C HIS A 117 14.63 -3.57 10.61
N GLY A 118 13.50 -2.85 10.51
CA GLY A 118 13.39 -1.50 11.07
C GLY A 118 13.66 -1.48 12.58
N ALA A 119 14.38 -0.48 13.08
CA ALA A 119 14.71 -0.37 14.51
C ALA A 119 14.52 1.08 14.98
N LEU A 120 13.30 1.59 14.85
CA LEU A 120 12.93 2.95 15.22
C LEU A 120 11.89 2.92 16.34
N THR A 121 12.04 3.80 17.32
CA THR A 121 11.11 3.89 18.47
C THR A 121 9.70 4.31 18.06
N THR A 122 9.55 4.98 16.92
CA THR A 122 8.26 5.37 16.38
C THR A 122 7.40 4.20 15.91
N LEU A 123 7.99 3.02 15.66
CA LEU A 123 7.22 1.83 15.27
C LEU A 123 6.33 1.36 16.42
N GLY A 124 6.85 1.34 17.65
CA GLY A 124 6.10 0.94 18.85
C GLY A 124 4.93 1.84 19.22
N ARG A 125 4.78 3.01 18.57
CA ARG A 125 3.59 3.85 18.71
C ARG A 125 2.32 3.18 18.17
N MET A 126 2.45 2.21 17.28
CA MET A 126 1.31 1.39 16.86
C MET A 126 0.96 0.42 17.98
N ASP A 127 0.04 0.81 18.88
CA ASP A 127 -0.42 -0.01 20.02
C ASP A 127 -1.48 -1.06 19.64
N CYS A 128 -1.90 -1.00 18.39
CA CYS A 128 -2.76 -1.94 17.70
C CYS A 128 -2.69 -1.64 16.19
N GLY A 129 -3.09 -2.59 15.34
CA GLY A 129 -3.30 -2.28 13.93
C GLY A 129 -3.04 -3.43 12.98
N ILE A 130 -2.85 -3.05 11.72
CA ILE A 130 -2.70 -3.97 10.59
C ILE A 130 -1.25 -4.00 10.13
N GLU A 131 -0.67 -5.19 10.09
CA GLU A 131 0.54 -5.44 9.32
C GLU A 131 0.18 -5.73 7.86
N ILE A 132 0.78 -5.01 6.92
CA ILE A 132 0.67 -5.28 5.49
C ILE A 132 1.97 -5.98 5.06
N PHE A 133 1.96 -7.31 5.02
CA PHE A 133 3.15 -8.13 4.80
C PHE A 133 3.43 -8.35 3.30
N MET A 134 4.32 -7.54 2.74
CA MET A 134 4.57 -7.39 1.31
C MET A 134 5.26 -8.60 0.65
N LYS A 135 5.54 -9.69 1.37
CA LYS A 135 6.38 -10.82 0.93
C LYS A 135 5.99 -11.41 -0.43
N GLN A 136 4.70 -11.53 -0.74
CA GLN A 136 4.25 -12.06 -2.03
C GLN A 136 4.53 -11.10 -3.20
N LEU A 137 4.62 -9.80 -2.93
CA LEU A 137 4.93 -8.76 -3.92
C LEU A 137 6.45 -8.57 -4.09
N SER A 138 7.13 -9.69 -4.35
CA SER A 138 8.59 -9.77 -4.48
C SER A 138 9.02 -10.15 -5.90
N GLY A 139 10.24 -9.75 -6.26
CA GLY A 139 10.90 -10.18 -7.50
C GLY A 139 11.69 -9.06 -8.15
N VAL A 140 12.61 -9.45 -9.03
CA VAL A 140 13.45 -8.56 -9.82
C VAL A 140 13.21 -8.84 -11.30
N LYS A 141 12.91 -7.81 -12.08
CA LYS A 141 12.77 -7.90 -13.54
C LYS A 141 13.68 -6.89 -14.20
N ILE A 142 14.75 -7.36 -14.85
CA ILE A 142 15.67 -6.52 -15.62
C ILE A 142 15.01 -6.15 -16.95
N ALA A 143 15.07 -4.88 -17.33
CA ALA A 143 14.58 -4.42 -18.62
C ALA A 143 15.41 -5.04 -19.77
N LYS A 144 14.81 -5.21 -20.94
CA LYS A 144 15.48 -5.84 -22.11
C LYS A 144 16.80 -5.17 -22.51
N ASN A 145 16.93 -3.87 -22.24
CA ASN A 145 18.14 -3.09 -22.55
C ASN A 145 19.24 -3.21 -21.47
N GLY A 146 18.99 -3.94 -20.37
CA GLY A 146 19.93 -4.13 -19.26
C GLY A 146 20.15 -2.91 -18.36
N GLN A 147 19.48 -1.79 -18.60
CA GLN A 147 19.81 -0.50 -17.95
C GLN A 147 18.93 -0.17 -16.73
N THR A 148 17.80 -0.86 -16.55
CA THR A 148 16.89 -0.63 -15.42
C THR A 148 16.32 -1.96 -14.92
N ALA A 149 15.89 -1.98 -13.66
CA ALA A 149 15.19 -3.11 -13.07
C ALA A 149 13.90 -2.66 -12.37
N LYS A 150 12.86 -3.50 -12.44
CA LYS A 150 11.66 -3.39 -11.61
C LYS A 150 11.78 -4.34 -10.43
N ILE A 151 11.71 -3.80 -9.22
CA ILE A 151 11.87 -4.55 -7.97
C ILE A 151 10.55 -4.48 -7.19
N GLY A 152 10.02 -5.64 -6.78
CA GLY A 152 8.82 -5.70 -5.94
C GLY A 152 9.08 -5.19 -4.52
N GLY A 153 8.09 -4.58 -3.87
CA GLY A 153 8.26 -3.98 -2.54
C GLY A 153 8.61 -4.97 -1.42
N GLY A 154 8.27 -6.26 -1.58
CA GLY A 154 8.64 -7.34 -0.66
C GLY A 154 10.02 -7.95 -0.92
N THR A 155 10.76 -7.46 -1.91
CA THR A 155 12.01 -8.12 -2.34
C THR A 155 13.08 -8.02 -1.27
N LEU A 156 13.71 -9.15 -0.95
CA LEU A 156 14.88 -9.25 -0.09
C LEU A 156 16.10 -8.63 -0.78
N SER A 157 16.91 -7.87 -0.05
CA SER A 157 18.19 -7.34 -0.57
C SER A 157 19.08 -8.43 -1.15
N LYS A 158 19.11 -9.63 -0.54
CA LYS A 158 19.85 -10.77 -1.06
C LYS A 158 19.42 -11.17 -2.48
N LEU A 159 18.11 -11.21 -2.75
CA LEU A 159 17.62 -11.53 -4.08
C LEU A 159 18.03 -10.46 -5.10
N VAL A 160 18.07 -9.19 -4.68
CA VAL A 160 18.56 -8.10 -5.55
C VAL A 160 20.02 -8.29 -5.89
N THR A 161 20.89 -8.49 -4.88
CA THR A 161 22.34 -8.64 -5.08
C THR A 161 22.73 -9.93 -5.80
N ASP A 162 21.93 -10.99 -5.68
CA ASP A 162 22.17 -12.23 -6.42
C ASP A 162 21.78 -12.07 -7.92
N THR A 163 20.91 -11.10 -8.27
CA THR A 163 20.34 -10.95 -9.62
C THR A 163 21.02 -9.86 -10.46
N LEU A 164 21.52 -8.79 -9.84
CA LEU A 164 22.11 -7.60 -10.50
C LEU A 164 23.62 -7.54 -10.30
#